data_AF-A0A9E5NKM6-F1
#
_entry.id   AF-A0A9E5NKM6-F1
#
_cell.length_a   1.000
_cell.length_b   1.000
_cell.length_c   1.000
_cell.angle_alpha   90.00
_cell.angle_beta   90.00
_cell.angle_gamma   90.00
#
_symmetry.space_group_name_H-M   'P 1'
#
loop_
_entity.id
_entity.type
_entity.pdbx_description
1 polymer ?
#
loop_
_entity_poly.entity_id
_entity_poly.type
_entity_poly.pdbx_seq_one_letter_code
_entity_poly.pdbx_strand_id
1 'polypeptide(L)'
;KYLTKHGGQGTYRDPDFAEKDRGGVNHKGYVTDIVTGMAIEWLRARDRRRPFFLMCHHKAPHDLWEYPERHEHLLDGIDIPALDSLFEDKSHRSLASRDFGASVTPRSKVRSLYEMFCDPSYVTGPLTGTENLTFEEKGIAAYQKYLRDYLRTVAGIDDSVGALLAELEERGALDDTVVIYTSDQGMFLGEHDYWDKRWSYEESLRSPFLVRYPREIAPQSV
;
A
#
# COMPACT_ATOMS: atom_id res chain seq x y z
N LYS A 1 -4.80 15.96 11.18
CA LYS A 1 -3.38 16.11 10.80
C LYS A 1 -3.21 15.60 9.37
N TYR A 2 -2.32 16.16 8.57
CA TYR A 2 -2.01 15.68 7.22
C TYR A 2 -0.50 15.62 6.99
N LEU A 3 -0.06 14.71 6.12
CA LEU A 3 1.35 14.54 5.76
C LEU A 3 1.81 15.68 4.84
N THR A 4 3.06 16.13 4.98
CA THR A 4 3.55 17.33 4.27
C THR A 4 4.74 17.11 3.33
N LYS A 5 5.53 16.05 3.54
CA LYS A 5 6.70 15.73 2.70
C LYS A 5 6.31 15.00 1.40
N HIS A 6 7.23 14.92 0.43
CA HIS A 6 7.06 14.23 -0.86
C HIS A 6 5.77 14.63 -1.61
N GLY A 7 5.59 15.94 -1.84
CA GLY A 7 4.38 16.43 -2.52
C GLY A 7 3.07 16.18 -1.75
N GLY A 8 3.16 16.05 -0.42
CA GLY A 8 2.01 15.77 0.47
C GLY A 8 1.77 14.28 0.75
N GLN A 9 2.55 13.37 0.15
CA GLN A 9 2.41 11.93 0.35
C GLN A 9 3.04 11.40 1.65
N GLY A 10 3.91 12.19 2.29
CA GLY A 10 4.64 11.82 3.50
C GLY A 10 5.73 10.77 3.31
N THR A 11 6.52 10.53 4.37
CA THR A 11 7.53 9.47 4.46
C THR A 11 7.00 8.28 5.24
N TYR A 12 7.61 7.11 5.05
CA TYR A 12 7.30 5.92 5.85
C TYR A 12 7.92 5.95 7.24
N ARG A 13 9.18 6.38 7.32
CA ARG A 13 9.91 6.56 8.57
C ARG A 13 9.94 8.04 8.96
N ASP A 14 9.80 8.27 10.25
CA ASP A 14 9.83 9.57 10.89
C ASP A 14 9.00 10.64 10.12
N PRO A 15 7.68 10.43 9.90
CA PRO A 15 6.84 11.32 9.12
C PRO A 15 6.64 12.69 9.74
N ASP A 16 6.48 13.70 8.87
CA ASP A 16 6.04 15.03 9.27
C ASP A 16 4.52 15.18 9.08
N PHE A 17 3.84 15.60 10.15
CA PHE A 17 2.41 15.90 10.14
C PHE A 17 2.19 17.39 10.42
N ALA A 18 1.39 18.04 9.58
CA ALA A 18 0.89 19.38 9.84
C ALA A 18 -0.56 19.37 10.32
N GLU A 19 -0.93 20.47 10.98
CA GLU A 19 -2.30 20.86 11.25
C GLU A 19 -2.59 22.15 10.50
N LYS A 20 -3.87 22.48 10.32
CA LYS A 20 -4.26 23.74 9.73
C LYS A 20 -3.61 24.88 10.51
N ASP A 21 -2.90 25.75 9.79
CA ASP A 21 -2.19 26.92 10.34
C ASP A 21 -1.03 26.59 11.31
N ARG A 22 -0.52 25.35 11.31
CA ARG A 22 0.67 24.93 12.07
C ARG A 22 1.71 24.27 11.15
N GLY A 23 2.98 24.52 11.43
CA GLY A 23 4.10 23.88 10.74
C GLY A 23 4.10 22.36 10.92
N GLY A 24 4.84 21.64 10.06
CA GLY A 24 5.01 20.20 10.17
C GLY A 24 5.75 19.80 11.44
N VAL A 25 5.19 18.87 12.20
CA VAL A 25 5.81 18.25 13.38
C VAL A 25 6.30 16.86 12.98
N ASN A 26 7.57 16.59 13.24
CA ASN A 26 8.15 15.27 13.01
C ASN A 26 7.73 14.28 14.11
N HIS A 27 7.31 13.09 13.71
CA HIS A 27 6.93 12.01 14.62
C HIS A 27 7.88 10.83 14.42
N LYS A 28 8.56 10.37 15.47
CA LYS A 28 9.48 9.24 15.39
C LYS A 28 8.74 7.91 15.26
N GLY A 29 9.22 7.06 14.36
CA GLY A 29 8.69 5.72 14.14
C GLY A 29 8.11 5.50 12.73
N TYR A 30 7.29 4.47 12.60
CA TYR A 30 6.69 4.06 11.33
C TYR A 30 5.31 4.70 11.13
N VAL A 31 5.06 5.27 9.95
CA VAL A 31 3.87 6.09 9.67
C VAL A 31 2.56 5.35 9.92
N THR A 32 2.48 4.06 9.57
CA THR A 32 1.26 3.28 9.81
C THR A 32 0.96 3.18 11.29
N ASP A 33 1.96 2.81 12.10
CA ASP A 33 1.86 2.68 13.56
C ASP A 33 1.50 4.03 14.21
N ILE A 34 2.10 5.12 13.74
CA ILE A 34 1.83 6.48 14.23
C ILE A 34 0.37 6.88 13.93
N VAL A 35 -0.12 6.64 12.71
CA VAL A 35 -1.51 6.96 12.32
C VAL A 35 -2.50 6.12 13.14
N THR A 36 -2.24 4.82 13.30
CA THR A 36 -3.05 3.92 14.15
C THR A 36 -3.06 4.39 15.60
N GLY A 37 -1.90 4.73 16.15
CA GLY A 37 -1.77 5.26 17.51
C GLY A 37 -2.60 6.53 17.72
N MET A 38 -2.52 7.50 16.80
CA MET A 38 -3.33 8.72 16.85
C MET A 38 -4.84 8.42 16.80
N ALA A 39 -5.26 7.46 15.98
CA ALA A 39 -6.66 7.04 15.89
C ALA A 39 -7.15 6.38 17.19
N ILE A 40 -6.35 5.48 17.76
CA ILE A 40 -6.64 4.84 19.05
C ILE A 40 -6.69 5.88 20.17
N GLU A 41 -5.69 6.74 20.30
CA GLU A 41 -5.67 7.82 21.30
C GLU A 41 -6.92 8.70 21.22
N TRP A 42 -7.36 9.04 20.01
CA TRP A 42 -8.59 9.77 19.80
C TRP A 42 -9.83 8.97 20.26
N LEU A 43 -9.92 7.68 19.92
CA LEU A 43 -10.98 6.78 20.41
C LEU A 43 -10.99 6.69 21.94
N ARG A 44 -9.82 6.75 22.58
CA ARG A 44 -9.67 6.74 24.04
C ARG A 44 -10.17 8.02 24.68
N ALA A 45 -9.87 9.17 24.07
CA ALA A 45 -10.14 10.49 24.61
C ALA A 45 -11.56 11.03 24.35
N ARG A 46 -12.31 10.48 23.37
CA ARG A 46 -13.64 10.98 23.00
C ARG A 46 -14.69 10.85 24.13
N ASP A 47 -15.74 11.69 24.08
CA ASP A 47 -16.94 11.53 24.91
C ASP A 47 -17.75 10.29 24.49
N ARG A 48 -17.81 9.28 25.37
CA ARG A 48 -18.49 8.00 25.13
C ARG A 48 -20.02 8.12 25.04
N ARG A 49 -20.61 9.26 25.39
CA ARG A 49 -22.07 9.49 25.32
C ARG A 49 -22.53 9.98 23.94
N ARG A 50 -21.59 10.29 23.04
CA ARG A 50 -21.89 10.80 21.70
C ARG A 50 -21.45 9.80 20.63
N PRO A 51 -22.17 9.69 19.51
CA PRO A 51 -21.68 8.93 18.37
C PRO A 51 -20.42 9.58 17.80
N PHE A 52 -19.65 8.79 17.06
CA PHE A 52 -18.42 9.25 16.43
C PHE A 52 -18.39 8.91 14.94
N PHE A 53 -17.57 9.65 14.21
CA PHE A 53 -17.14 9.34 12.87
C PHE A 53 -15.62 9.56 12.81
N LEU A 54 -14.87 8.49 12.56
CA LEU A 54 -13.42 8.50 12.55
C LEU A 54 -12.93 8.02 11.18
N MET A 55 -12.07 8.82 10.56
CA MET A 55 -11.38 8.46 9.32
C MET A 55 -9.90 8.20 9.64
N CYS A 56 -9.46 6.95 9.48
CA CYS A 56 -8.08 6.54 9.65
C CYS A 56 -7.48 6.28 8.26
N HIS A 57 -6.82 7.30 7.67
CA HIS A 57 -6.24 7.21 6.33
C HIS A 57 -4.73 6.99 6.41
N HIS A 58 -4.28 5.85 5.92
CA HIS A 58 -2.86 5.49 5.90
C HIS A 58 -2.16 5.97 4.63
N LYS A 59 -0.83 6.17 4.72
CA LYS A 59 0.05 6.30 3.55
C LYS A 59 0.21 4.95 2.83
N ALA A 60 0.37 3.88 3.60
CA ALA A 60 0.60 2.55 3.07
C ALA A 60 -0.62 2.03 2.27
N PRO A 61 -0.42 1.30 1.16
CA PRO A 61 0.86 0.85 0.60
C PRO A 61 1.33 1.72 -0.59
N HIS A 62 1.26 3.04 -0.52
CA HIS A 62 1.81 3.92 -1.57
C HIS A 62 3.33 3.71 -1.76
N ASP A 63 3.89 3.90 -2.95
CA ASP A 63 5.35 3.81 -3.17
C ASP A 63 6.11 4.78 -2.24
N LEU A 64 7.34 4.47 -1.79
CA LEU A 64 8.30 3.43 -2.23
C LEU A 64 8.28 2.11 -1.41
N TRP A 65 7.16 1.76 -0.78
CA TRP A 65 6.98 0.48 -0.06
C TRP A 65 8.06 0.16 0.99
N GLU A 66 8.47 1.17 1.75
CA GLU A 66 9.24 0.94 2.97
C GLU A 66 8.34 0.21 3.98
N TYR A 67 8.52 -1.09 4.12
CA TYR A 67 7.79 -1.93 5.06
C TYR A 67 8.30 -1.76 6.50
N PRO A 68 7.48 -2.07 7.53
CA PRO A 68 7.95 -2.04 8.91
C PRO A 68 8.96 -3.18 9.14
N GLU A 69 9.98 -2.93 9.97
CA GLU A 69 11.08 -3.87 10.24
C GLU A 69 10.60 -5.25 10.70
N ARG A 70 9.54 -5.30 11.50
CA ARG A 70 8.90 -6.55 11.97
C ARG A 70 8.40 -7.47 10.84
N HIS A 71 8.22 -6.96 9.62
CA HIS A 71 7.79 -7.75 8.45
C HIS A 71 8.90 -8.04 7.45
N GLU A 72 10.15 -7.69 7.77
CA GLU A 72 11.30 -7.89 6.86
C GLU A 72 11.42 -9.33 6.39
N HIS A 73 11.14 -10.32 7.24
CA HIS A 73 11.29 -11.74 6.91
C HIS A 73 9.98 -12.44 6.51
N LEU A 74 8.86 -11.70 6.38
CA LEU A 74 7.52 -12.30 6.17
C LEU A 74 7.41 -13.20 4.94
N LEU A 75 8.20 -12.91 3.89
CA LEU A 75 8.14 -13.60 2.59
C LEU A 75 9.49 -14.20 2.19
N ASP A 76 10.36 -14.47 3.16
CA ASP A 76 11.67 -15.07 2.90
C ASP A 76 11.53 -16.49 2.37
N GLY A 77 12.27 -16.79 1.30
CA GLY A 77 12.21 -18.08 0.62
C GLY A 77 10.91 -18.33 -0.17
N ILE A 78 9.97 -17.38 -0.17
CA ILE A 78 8.76 -17.47 -0.99
C ILE A 78 9.06 -16.97 -2.41
N ASP A 79 8.87 -17.86 -3.37
CA ASP A 79 8.83 -17.52 -4.79
C ASP A 79 7.39 -17.19 -5.19
N ILE A 80 7.15 -15.93 -5.58
CA ILE A 80 5.81 -15.48 -5.95
C ILE A 80 5.59 -15.81 -7.43
N PRO A 81 4.61 -16.66 -7.80
CA PRO A 81 4.45 -17.05 -9.19
C PRO A 81 4.17 -15.82 -10.05
N ALA A 82 4.97 -15.64 -11.11
CA ALA A 82 4.72 -14.58 -12.06
C ALA A 82 3.38 -14.79 -12.76
N LEU A 83 2.68 -13.69 -13.02
CA LEU A 83 1.41 -13.71 -13.74
C LEU A 83 1.71 -13.93 -15.23
N ASP A 84 0.90 -14.76 -15.90
CA ASP A 84 1.00 -14.95 -17.36
C ASP A 84 0.92 -13.61 -18.11
N SER A 85 0.14 -12.66 -17.58
CA SER A 85 -0.02 -11.33 -18.16
C SER A 85 1.21 -10.43 -18.04
N LEU A 86 2.21 -10.78 -17.22
CA LEU A 86 3.46 -10.01 -17.10
C LEU A 86 4.22 -9.94 -18.43
N PHE A 87 4.18 -11.00 -19.23
CA PHE A 87 4.89 -11.08 -20.53
C PHE A 87 3.95 -11.35 -21.71
N GLU A 88 2.67 -10.97 -21.59
CA GLU A 88 1.68 -11.18 -22.64
C GLU A 88 2.05 -10.49 -23.97
N ASP A 89 1.54 -11.03 -25.08
CA ASP A 89 1.57 -10.30 -26.34
C ASP A 89 0.58 -9.13 -26.32
N LYS A 90 1.12 -7.91 -26.40
CA LYS A 90 0.35 -6.66 -26.42
C LYS A 90 0.10 -6.12 -27.83
N SER A 91 0.39 -6.89 -28.89
CA SER A 91 0.25 -6.47 -30.29
C SER A 91 -1.16 -5.98 -30.65
N HIS A 92 -2.18 -6.56 -29.99
CA HIS A 92 -3.59 -6.23 -30.15
C HIS A 92 -4.02 -4.91 -29.48
N ARG A 93 -3.16 -4.29 -28.66
CA ARG A 93 -3.49 -3.09 -27.87
C ARG A 93 -3.20 -1.80 -28.65
N SER A 94 -3.81 -0.71 -28.21
CA SER A 94 -3.47 0.64 -28.69
C SER A 94 -2.01 0.97 -28.38
N LEU A 95 -1.40 1.87 -29.17
CA LEU A 95 -0.04 2.38 -28.93
C LEU A 95 0.12 2.91 -27.49
N ALA A 96 -0.90 3.61 -26.97
CA ALA A 96 -0.88 4.18 -25.62
C ALA A 96 -0.71 3.11 -24.54
N SER A 97 -1.58 2.10 -24.54
CA SER A 97 -1.58 0.98 -23.58
C SER A 97 -0.54 -0.10 -23.85
N ARG A 98 0.23 0.02 -24.94
CA ARG A 98 1.30 -0.92 -25.28
C ARG A 98 2.67 -0.35 -24.93
N ASP A 99 2.90 0.89 -25.34
CA ASP A 99 4.24 1.48 -25.36
C ASP A 99 4.45 2.50 -24.21
N PHE A 100 3.38 2.99 -23.57
CA PHE A 100 3.45 4.00 -22.50
C PHE A 100 2.99 3.45 -21.14
N GLY A 101 3.13 4.29 -20.11
CA GLY A 101 2.80 3.98 -18.72
C GLY A 101 3.98 3.48 -17.90
N ALA A 102 3.69 3.14 -16.65
CA ALA A 102 4.66 2.52 -15.76
C ALA A 102 4.93 1.07 -16.21
N SER A 103 6.03 0.45 -15.79
CA SER A 103 6.30 -0.97 -16.06
C SER A 103 7.02 -1.64 -14.90
N VAL A 104 6.79 -2.95 -14.73
CA VAL A 104 7.60 -3.72 -13.78
C VAL A 104 8.96 -4.05 -14.42
N THR A 105 8.91 -4.50 -15.67
CA THR A 105 10.07 -4.81 -16.50
C THR A 105 10.82 -3.54 -16.94
N PRO A 106 12.01 -3.67 -17.55
CA PRO A 106 12.75 -2.55 -18.15
C PRO A 106 12.05 -1.84 -19.34
N ARG A 107 10.82 -2.22 -19.73
CA ARG A 107 10.11 -1.66 -20.89
C ARG A 107 9.98 -0.14 -20.83
N SER A 108 9.50 0.41 -19.72
CA SER A 108 9.29 1.85 -19.56
C SER A 108 10.59 2.55 -19.24
N LYS A 109 11.04 3.45 -20.13
CA LYS A 109 12.25 4.27 -19.91
C LYS A 109 12.07 5.38 -18.87
N VAL A 110 10.84 5.60 -18.40
CA VAL A 110 10.49 6.73 -17.51
C VAL A 110 10.00 6.25 -16.14
N ARG A 111 9.19 5.18 -16.10
CA ARG A 111 8.60 4.66 -14.86
C ARG A 111 8.71 3.14 -14.76
N SER A 112 9.93 2.61 -14.91
CA SER A 112 10.23 1.18 -14.69
C SER A 112 10.57 0.90 -13.22
N LEU A 113 9.95 -0.14 -12.63
CA LEU A 113 10.35 -0.61 -11.31
C LEU A 113 11.71 -1.26 -11.31
N TYR A 114 12.07 -2.00 -12.36
CA TYR A 114 13.42 -2.56 -12.48
C TYR A 114 14.48 -1.45 -12.35
N GLU A 115 14.34 -0.36 -13.11
CA GLU A 115 15.30 0.76 -13.07
C GLU A 115 15.27 1.45 -11.69
N MET A 116 14.07 1.64 -11.12
CA MET A 116 13.91 2.22 -9.78
C MET A 116 14.60 1.38 -8.70
N PHE A 117 14.45 0.05 -8.77
CA PHE A 117 15.04 -0.86 -7.79
C PHE A 117 16.54 -1.03 -7.98
N CYS A 118 17.07 -0.85 -9.19
CA CYS A 118 18.52 -0.83 -9.39
C CYS A 118 19.20 0.44 -8.85
N ASP A 119 18.45 1.48 -8.50
CA ASP A 119 19.01 2.69 -7.90
C ASP A 119 19.71 2.34 -6.57
N PRO A 120 21.02 2.62 -6.41
CA PRO A 120 21.77 2.32 -5.18
C PRO A 120 21.19 2.97 -3.91
N SER A 121 20.37 4.01 -4.07
CA SER A 121 19.68 4.72 -2.98
C SER A 121 18.27 4.19 -2.70
N TYR A 122 17.83 3.12 -3.37
CA TYR A 122 16.50 2.56 -3.15
C TYR A 122 16.31 2.14 -1.69
N VAL A 123 15.18 2.56 -1.12
CA VAL A 123 14.96 2.66 0.34
C VAL A 123 14.91 1.32 1.08
N THR A 124 14.61 0.22 0.38
CA THR A 124 14.63 -1.15 0.91
C THR A 124 15.80 -1.97 0.36
N GLY A 125 16.85 -1.29 -0.10
CA GLY A 125 18.03 -1.90 -0.71
C GLY A 125 17.88 -2.11 -2.23
N PRO A 126 18.97 -1.88 -2.99
CA PRO A 126 18.94 -2.02 -4.44
C PRO A 126 18.87 -3.47 -4.90
N LEU A 127 18.24 -3.68 -6.06
CA LEU A 127 18.35 -4.90 -6.84
C LEU A 127 19.70 -4.93 -7.57
N THR A 128 20.56 -5.86 -7.19
CA THR A 128 21.95 -5.97 -7.69
C THR A 128 22.21 -7.33 -8.33
N GLY A 129 23.27 -7.45 -9.14
CA GLY A 129 23.65 -8.71 -9.77
C GLY A 129 22.72 -9.13 -10.92
N THR A 130 21.93 -8.20 -11.44
CA THR A 130 20.95 -8.42 -12.50
C THR A 130 21.39 -7.88 -13.85
N GLU A 131 22.58 -7.28 -13.94
CA GLU A 131 23.04 -6.48 -15.09
C GLU A 131 23.12 -7.31 -16.37
N ASN A 132 23.56 -8.57 -16.24
CA ASN A 132 23.75 -9.51 -17.34
C ASN A 132 22.54 -10.44 -17.59
N LEU A 133 21.44 -10.25 -16.85
CA LEU A 133 20.22 -11.03 -17.05
C LEU A 133 19.50 -10.64 -18.33
N THR A 134 18.73 -11.58 -18.87
CA THR A 134 17.79 -11.35 -19.98
C THR A 134 16.68 -10.38 -19.56
N PHE A 135 15.91 -9.89 -20.54
CA PHE A 135 14.81 -8.96 -20.26
C PHE A 135 13.77 -9.58 -19.32
N GLU A 136 13.43 -10.84 -19.55
CA GLU A 136 12.47 -11.62 -18.79
C GLU A 136 12.96 -11.85 -17.36
N GLU A 137 14.22 -12.28 -17.19
CA GLU A 137 14.83 -12.49 -15.88
C GLU A 137 14.92 -11.18 -15.07
N LYS A 138 15.23 -10.05 -15.70
CA LYS A 138 15.17 -8.71 -15.07
C LYS A 138 13.74 -8.38 -14.62
N GLY A 139 12.76 -8.66 -15.48
CA GLY A 139 11.34 -8.50 -15.18
C GLY A 139 10.91 -9.31 -13.96
N ILE A 140 11.28 -10.58 -13.91
CA ILE A 140 11.01 -11.47 -12.77
C ILE A 140 11.69 -10.96 -11.50
N ALA A 141 12.96 -10.57 -11.57
CA ALA A 141 13.68 -10.06 -10.41
C ALA A 141 13.02 -8.79 -9.82
N ALA A 142 12.59 -7.86 -10.69
CA ALA A 142 11.83 -6.68 -10.27
C ALA A 142 10.44 -7.05 -9.73
N TYR A 143 9.72 -7.97 -10.37
CA TYR A 143 8.42 -8.46 -9.91
C TYR A 143 8.49 -9.07 -8.50
N GLN A 144 9.47 -9.94 -8.24
CA GLN A 144 9.68 -10.54 -6.92
C GLN A 144 9.94 -9.47 -5.86
N LYS A 145 10.84 -8.52 -6.12
CA LYS A 145 11.14 -7.44 -5.17
C LYS A 145 9.92 -6.55 -4.94
N TYR A 146 9.21 -6.18 -6.01
CA TYR A 146 8.02 -5.36 -5.94
C TYR A 146 6.97 -5.98 -5.01
N LEU A 147 6.58 -7.23 -5.28
CA LEU A 147 5.53 -7.86 -4.50
C LEU A 147 5.95 -8.17 -3.07
N ARG A 148 7.20 -8.53 -2.82
CA ARG A 148 7.68 -8.70 -1.44
C ARG A 148 7.57 -7.38 -0.67
N ASP A 149 8.10 -6.29 -1.20
CA ASP A 149 8.10 -4.99 -0.52
C ASP A 149 6.66 -4.44 -0.36
N TYR A 150 5.83 -4.57 -1.39
CA TYR A 150 4.41 -4.21 -1.37
C TYR A 150 3.63 -5.00 -0.31
N LEU A 151 3.71 -6.33 -0.33
CA LEU A 151 2.95 -7.19 0.58
C LEU A 151 3.42 -7.07 2.04
N ARG A 152 4.73 -6.89 2.29
CA ARG A 152 5.24 -6.57 3.64
C ARG A 152 4.72 -5.24 4.17
N THR A 153 4.54 -4.27 3.27
CA THR A 153 3.93 -2.97 3.58
C THR A 153 2.43 -3.13 3.87
N VAL A 154 1.70 -3.93 3.08
CA VAL A 154 0.28 -4.26 3.31
C VAL A 154 0.09 -4.98 4.64
N ALA A 155 0.98 -5.89 5.04
CA ALA A 155 0.90 -6.53 6.35
C ALA A 155 0.91 -5.53 7.52
N GLY A 156 1.59 -4.38 7.37
CA GLY A 156 1.51 -3.30 8.36
C GLY A 156 0.12 -2.64 8.45
N ILE A 157 -0.65 -2.61 7.35
CA ILE A 157 -2.05 -2.19 7.38
C ILE A 157 -2.92 -3.22 8.10
N ASP A 158 -2.65 -4.51 7.91
CA ASP A 158 -3.39 -5.58 8.59
C ASP A 158 -3.22 -5.49 10.12
N ASP A 159 -1.98 -5.26 10.61
CA ASP A 159 -1.72 -4.98 12.03
C ASP A 159 -2.56 -3.79 12.54
N SER A 160 -2.63 -2.71 11.76
CA SER A 160 -3.39 -1.50 12.10
C SER A 160 -4.88 -1.80 12.23
N VAL A 161 -5.44 -2.54 11.26
CA VAL A 161 -6.84 -2.97 11.29
C VAL A 161 -7.10 -3.82 12.53
N GLY A 162 -6.23 -4.79 12.82
CA GLY A 162 -6.32 -5.62 14.02
C GLY A 162 -6.33 -4.79 15.31
N ALA A 163 -5.41 -3.83 15.45
CA ALA A 163 -5.32 -2.97 16.62
C ALA A 163 -6.56 -2.08 16.82
N LEU A 164 -7.11 -1.52 15.73
CA LEU A 164 -8.32 -0.70 15.80
C LEU A 164 -9.55 -1.53 16.17
N LEU A 165 -9.69 -2.73 15.61
CA LEU A 165 -10.79 -3.65 15.94
C LEU A 165 -10.70 -4.11 17.40
N ALA A 166 -9.50 -4.46 17.87
CA ALA A 166 -9.27 -4.85 19.26
C ALA A 166 -9.60 -3.71 20.24
N GLU A 167 -9.24 -2.47 19.93
CA GLU A 167 -9.59 -1.31 20.78
C GLU A 167 -11.11 -1.07 20.84
N LEU A 168 -11.83 -1.28 19.73
CA LEU A 168 -13.29 -1.21 19.71
C LEU A 168 -13.92 -2.35 20.53
N GLU A 169 -13.38 -3.55 20.43
CA GLU A 169 -13.84 -4.74 21.17
C GLU A 169 -13.63 -4.58 22.68
N GLU A 170 -12.43 -4.18 23.12
CA GLU A 170 -12.10 -3.94 24.53
C GLU A 170 -13.06 -2.91 25.18
N ARG A 171 -13.54 -1.95 24.39
CA ARG A 171 -14.48 -0.92 24.84
C ARG A 171 -15.94 -1.35 24.79
N GLY A 172 -16.25 -2.54 24.27
CA GLY A 172 -17.60 -3.03 24.01
C GLY A 172 -18.34 -2.22 22.95
N ALA A 173 -17.62 -1.57 22.02
CA ALA A 173 -18.17 -0.69 21.00
C ALA A 173 -18.18 -1.31 19.59
N LEU A 174 -17.51 -2.44 19.39
CA LEU A 174 -17.30 -3.03 18.07
C LEU A 174 -18.60 -3.42 17.36
N ASP A 175 -19.58 -4.00 18.05
CA ASP A 175 -20.85 -4.42 17.43
C ASP A 175 -21.81 -3.25 17.17
N ASP A 176 -21.59 -2.11 17.83
CA ASP A 176 -22.34 -0.86 17.63
C ASP A 176 -21.58 0.15 16.76
N THR A 177 -20.52 -0.30 16.06
CA THR A 177 -19.74 0.52 15.13
C THR A 177 -19.84 -0.06 13.72
N VAL A 178 -20.22 0.77 12.76
CA VAL A 178 -20.07 0.46 11.34
C VAL A 178 -18.59 0.60 10.99
N VAL A 179 -17.93 -0.50 10.63
CA VAL A 179 -16.53 -0.50 10.18
C VAL A 179 -16.51 -0.64 8.67
N ILE A 180 -15.86 0.31 8.00
CA ILE A 180 -15.66 0.31 6.54
C ILE A 180 -14.16 0.22 6.28
N TYR A 181 -13.74 -0.75 5.47
CA TYR A 181 -12.39 -0.85 4.94
C TYR A 181 -12.44 -0.69 3.42
N THR A 182 -11.68 0.27 2.90
CA THR A 182 -11.59 0.55 1.47
C THR A 182 -10.24 1.12 1.10
N SER A 183 -9.96 1.13 -0.19
CA SER A 183 -8.84 1.89 -0.80
C SER A 183 -9.40 3.03 -1.67
N ASP A 184 -8.56 4.03 -1.93
CA ASP A 184 -8.88 5.13 -2.85
C ASP A 184 -9.09 4.63 -4.29
N GLN A 185 -8.35 3.60 -4.69
CA GLN A 185 -8.40 2.89 -5.96
C GLN A 185 -7.65 1.55 -5.84
N GLY A 186 -7.60 0.79 -6.94
CA GLY A 186 -6.88 -0.50 -7.02
C GLY A 186 -5.36 -0.37 -7.18
N MET A 187 -4.68 -1.41 -7.65
CA MET A 187 -3.25 -1.39 -7.94
C MET A 187 -2.91 -2.53 -8.91
N PHE A 188 -2.12 -2.24 -9.94
CA PHE A 188 -1.49 -3.32 -10.70
C PHE A 188 -0.35 -3.94 -9.88
N LEU A 189 -0.41 -5.24 -9.67
CA LEU A 189 0.58 -6.05 -8.99
C LEU A 189 1.49 -6.79 -9.99
N GLY A 190 1.64 -6.25 -11.20
CA GLY A 190 2.41 -6.82 -12.31
C GLY A 190 1.57 -7.30 -13.48
N GLU A 191 0.24 -7.27 -13.37
CA GLU A 191 -0.64 -7.57 -14.49
C GLU A 191 -0.29 -6.66 -15.66
N HIS A 192 -0.19 -7.27 -16.84
CA HIS A 192 0.10 -6.55 -18.08
C HIS A 192 1.43 -5.80 -18.07
N ASP A 193 2.38 -6.21 -17.22
CA ASP A 193 3.62 -5.47 -16.95
C ASP A 193 3.36 -4.01 -16.58
N TYR A 194 2.32 -3.79 -15.78
CA TYR A 194 2.05 -2.52 -15.11
C TYR A 194 2.32 -2.63 -13.62
N TRP A 195 2.71 -1.50 -13.05
CA TRP A 195 2.53 -1.16 -11.65
C TRP A 195 1.83 0.19 -11.60
N ASP A 196 1.55 0.71 -10.40
CA ASP A 196 0.78 1.95 -10.21
C ASP A 196 -0.69 1.73 -10.61
N LYS A 197 -1.31 2.80 -11.08
CA LYS A 197 -2.72 2.92 -11.39
C LYS A 197 -2.87 3.80 -12.62
N ARG A 198 -4.10 4.26 -12.92
CA ARG A 198 -4.50 5.26 -13.94
C ARG A 198 -5.15 4.66 -15.17
N TRP A 199 -4.75 3.46 -15.56
CA TRP A 199 -5.39 2.79 -16.70
C TRP A 199 -6.74 2.21 -16.28
N SER A 200 -7.70 2.22 -17.19
CA SER A 200 -9.07 1.73 -16.94
C SER A 200 -9.18 0.20 -17.01
N TYR A 201 -8.27 -0.51 -16.35
CA TYR A 201 -8.39 -1.95 -16.11
C TYR A 201 -8.97 -2.21 -14.72
N GLU A 202 -9.53 -3.40 -14.54
CA GLU A 202 -10.18 -3.83 -13.30
C GLU A 202 -9.24 -3.69 -12.09
N GLU A 203 -7.97 -4.07 -12.26
CA GLU A 203 -6.96 -4.05 -11.20
C GLU A 203 -6.69 -2.65 -10.67
N SER A 204 -6.77 -1.63 -11.53
CA SER A 204 -6.59 -0.22 -11.12
C SER A 204 -7.89 0.42 -10.64
N LEU A 205 -9.05 -0.02 -11.13
CA LEU A 205 -10.34 0.60 -10.82
C LEU A 205 -11.00 0.01 -9.58
N ARG A 206 -10.90 -1.30 -9.38
CA ARG A 206 -11.62 -1.99 -8.30
C ARG A 206 -10.86 -1.86 -6.99
N SER A 207 -11.40 -1.04 -6.08
CA SER A 207 -10.99 -1.01 -4.68
C SER A 207 -11.63 -2.17 -3.90
N PRO A 208 -10.96 -2.69 -2.85
CA PRO A 208 -11.67 -3.43 -1.82
C PRO A 208 -12.73 -2.53 -1.18
N PHE A 209 -13.90 -3.09 -0.87
CA PHE A 209 -14.95 -2.38 -0.13
C PHE A 209 -15.64 -3.37 0.81
N LEU A 210 -15.19 -3.38 2.06
CA LEU A 210 -15.71 -4.26 3.10
C LEU A 210 -16.47 -3.43 4.13
N VAL A 211 -17.65 -3.90 4.53
CA VAL A 211 -18.47 -3.27 5.58
C VAL A 211 -18.85 -4.31 6.61
N ARG A 212 -18.58 -4.01 7.89
CA ARG A 212 -19.00 -4.81 9.03
C ARG A 212 -19.96 -4.01 9.90
N TYR A 213 -21.17 -4.52 10.09
CA TYR A 213 -22.11 -4.03 11.10
C TYR A 213 -23.11 -5.14 11.47
N PRO A 214 -22.83 -5.94 12.52
CA PRO A 214 -23.59 -7.17 12.80
C PRO A 214 -25.08 -6.98 13.08
N ARG A 215 -25.52 -5.76 13.41
CA ARG A 215 -26.94 -5.45 13.67
C ARG A 215 -27.80 -5.47 12.41
N GLU A 216 -27.19 -5.20 11.24
CA GLU A 216 -27.91 -5.06 9.96
C GLU A 216 -27.30 -5.88 8.81
N ILE A 217 -26.03 -6.29 8.92
CA ILE A 217 -25.29 -6.98 7.86
C ILE A 217 -24.93 -8.39 8.34
N ALA A 218 -25.49 -9.40 7.69
CA ALA A 218 -25.15 -10.79 7.95
C ALA A 218 -23.68 -11.06 7.56
N PRO A 219 -22.94 -11.87 8.35
CA PRO A 219 -21.57 -12.25 8.00
C PRO A 219 -21.48 -12.87 6.60
N GLN A 220 -20.39 -12.57 5.87
CA GLN A 220 -20.08 -13.14 4.56
C GLN A 220 -21.07 -12.79 3.43
N SER A 221 -21.85 -11.70 3.58
CA SER A 221 -22.64 -11.15 2.48
C SER A 221 -21.74 -10.61 1.36
N VAL A 222 -22.13 -10.81 0.10
CA VAL A 222 -21.43 -10.37 -1.13
C VAL A 222 -22.28 -9.36 -1.87
#